data_AF-A0A2G5L9L2-F1
#
_entry.id   AF-A0A2G5L9L2-F1
#
_cell.length_a   1.000
_cell.length_b   1.000
_cell.length_c   1.000
_cell.angle_alpha   90.00
_cell.angle_beta   90.00
_cell.angle_gamma   90.00
#
_symmetry.space_group_name_H-M   'P 1'
#
loop_
_entity.id
_entity.type
_entity.pdbx_description
1 polymer ?
#
loop_
_entity_poly.entity_id
_entity_poly.type
_entity_poly.pdbx_seq_one_letter_code
_entity_poly.pdbx_strand_id
1 'polypeptide(L)'
;MKQQSYFKYYHIGITLVLGLMLSLVSCSPEDGTDGVIGPQGEQGLQGEAGQQGPEGTENVTYSPWIVSDFPNPLTQEVTRFTIEAPDLTQGIMDNGIILVFGRDNGGVYQLPVYFSSSNGQIYTYAIDTPGALSIQVTLTLLAPVPALDSYRYVLIDEGAPDTTGKSAKLDYSKMTYSEIKTLFNIKD
;
A
#
# COMPACT_ATOMS: atom_id res chain seq x y z
N MET A 1 49.11 -43.84 -85.15
CA MET A 1 48.79 -42.82 -84.13
C MET A 1 47.83 -43.37 -83.05
N LYS A 2 48.16 -44.47 -82.35
CA LYS A 2 47.31 -45.02 -81.26
C LYS A 2 48.01 -45.13 -79.90
N GLN A 3 49.34 -44.98 -79.83
CA GLN A 3 50.13 -45.21 -78.60
C GLN A 3 50.20 -44.00 -77.65
N GLN A 4 50.03 -42.78 -78.16
CA GLN A 4 50.01 -41.53 -77.38
C GLN A 4 48.72 -41.33 -76.56
N SER A 5 47.67 -42.10 -76.86
CA SER A 5 46.36 -41.98 -76.21
C SER A 5 46.35 -42.68 -74.85
N TYR A 6 46.95 -43.88 -74.75
CA TYR A 6 46.95 -44.70 -73.53
C TYR A 6 47.74 -44.07 -72.36
N PHE A 7 48.78 -43.26 -72.64
CA PHE A 7 49.57 -42.59 -71.62
C PHE A 7 48.80 -41.46 -70.90
N LYS A 8 47.93 -40.74 -71.62
CA LYS A 8 47.08 -39.68 -71.05
C LYS A 8 45.96 -40.25 -70.17
N TYR A 9 45.34 -41.36 -70.57
CA TYR A 9 44.32 -42.03 -69.74
C TYR A 9 44.92 -42.72 -68.50
N TYR A 10 46.19 -43.15 -68.56
CA TYR A 10 46.91 -43.71 -67.41
C TYR A 10 47.22 -42.66 -66.32
N HIS A 11 47.66 -41.45 -66.70
CA HIS A 11 47.84 -40.35 -65.74
C HIS A 11 46.52 -39.83 -65.17
N ILE A 12 45.47 -39.69 -65.98
CA ILE A 12 44.13 -39.31 -65.50
C ILE A 12 43.59 -40.37 -64.53
N GLY A 13 43.79 -41.67 -64.82
CA GLY A 13 43.42 -42.77 -63.94
C GLY A 13 44.17 -42.78 -62.61
N ILE A 14 45.49 -42.55 -62.61
CA ILE A 14 46.30 -42.48 -61.39
C ILE A 14 45.93 -41.26 -60.54
N THR A 15 45.67 -40.11 -61.17
CA THR A 15 45.28 -38.89 -60.43
C THR A 15 43.89 -39.01 -59.82
N LEU A 16 42.96 -39.71 -60.51
CA LEU A 16 41.62 -39.99 -60.01
C LEU A 16 41.63 -41.01 -58.85
N VAL A 17 42.48 -42.04 -58.91
CA VAL A 17 42.63 -43.03 -57.84
C VAL A 17 43.37 -42.46 -56.62
N LEU A 18 44.35 -41.58 -56.82
CA LEU A 18 45.04 -40.89 -55.72
C LEU A 18 44.12 -39.87 -55.02
N GLY A 19 43.28 -39.14 -55.77
CA GLY A 19 42.26 -38.24 -55.23
C GLY A 19 41.15 -38.95 -54.46
N LEU A 20 40.81 -40.19 -54.85
CA LEU A 20 39.80 -41.03 -54.17
C LEU A 20 40.35 -41.70 -52.89
N MET A 21 41.67 -41.87 -52.77
CA MET A 21 42.31 -42.33 -51.54
C MET A 21 42.45 -41.21 -50.49
N LEU A 22 42.59 -39.95 -50.93
CA LEU A 22 42.65 -38.77 -50.06
C LEU A 22 41.29 -38.41 -49.41
N SER A 23 40.17 -38.90 -49.95
CA SER A 23 38.83 -38.65 -49.40
C SER A 23 38.41 -39.62 -48.29
N LEU A 24 39.14 -40.72 -48.07
CA LEU A 24 38.84 -41.71 -47.02
C LEU A 24 39.53 -41.41 -45.68
N VAL A 25 40.38 -40.38 -45.60
CA VAL A 25 41.13 -40.01 -44.37
C VAL A 25 40.49 -38.82 -43.63
N SER A 26 39.41 -38.24 -44.14
CA SER A 26 38.77 -37.04 -43.55
C SER A 26 37.60 -37.33 -42.60
N CYS A 27 37.54 -38.51 -41.98
CA CYS A 27 36.64 -38.78 -40.86
C CYS A 27 37.21 -39.91 -39.98
N SER A 28 38.17 -39.56 -39.12
CA SER A 28 38.36 -40.30 -37.87
C SER A 28 37.47 -39.61 -36.82
N PRO A 29 36.48 -40.29 -36.22
CA PRO A 29 35.55 -39.70 -35.24
C PRO A 29 36.13 -39.70 -33.80
N GLU A 30 37.43 -39.39 -33.67
CA GLU A 30 38.20 -39.44 -32.42
C GLU A 30 39.22 -38.29 -32.53
N ASP A 31 39.30 -37.21 -31.76
CA ASP A 31 38.74 -36.83 -30.48
C ASP A 31 38.49 -35.30 -30.50
N GLY A 32 37.25 -34.89 -30.70
CA GLY A 32 36.79 -33.61 -30.18
C GLY A 32 36.09 -33.93 -28.87
N THR A 33 36.84 -34.11 -27.78
CA THR A 33 36.21 -34.15 -26.45
C THR A 33 35.46 -32.84 -26.31
N ASP A 34 34.12 -32.92 -26.36
CA ASP A 34 33.22 -31.82 -26.09
C ASP A 34 33.79 -31.04 -24.92
N GLY A 35 34.11 -29.77 -25.15
CA GLY A 35 34.63 -28.89 -24.10
C GLY A 35 33.72 -29.04 -22.90
N VAL A 36 34.26 -29.58 -21.80
CA VAL A 36 33.52 -29.82 -20.56
C VAL A 36 32.67 -28.59 -20.28
N ILE A 37 31.34 -28.77 -20.30
CA ILE A 37 30.39 -27.73 -19.94
C ILE A 37 30.83 -27.19 -18.58
N GLY A 38 31.19 -25.90 -18.54
CA GLY A 38 31.64 -25.26 -17.32
C GLY A 38 30.60 -25.46 -16.20
N PRO A 39 31.02 -25.57 -14.93
CA PRO A 39 30.09 -25.78 -13.83
C PRO A 39 29.01 -24.71 -13.87
N GLN A 40 27.76 -25.13 -13.69
CA GLN A 40 26.64 -24.21 -13.57
C GLN A 40 26.93 -23.21 -12.44
N GLY A 41 26.82 -21.91 -12.73
CA GLY A 41 27.05 -20.86 -11.76
C GLY A 41 26.17 -21.06 -10.52
N GLU A 42 26.73 -20.77 -9.34
CA GLU A 42 26.00 -20.89 -8.08
C GLU A 42 24.70 -20.09 -8.15
N GLN A 43 23.61 -20.68 -7.65
CA GLN A 43 22.34 -19.97 -7.52
C GLN A 43 22.55 -18.74 -6.63
N GLY A 44 22.14 -17.57 -7.11
CA GLY A 44 22.26 -16.32 -6.35
C GLY A 44 21.58 -16.44 -4.99
N LEU A 45 22.20 -15.83 -3.97
CA LEU A 45 21.63 -15.80 -2.62
C LEU A 45 20.24 -15.17 -2.67
N GLN A 46 19.29 -15.77 -1.95
CA GLN A 46 17.97 -15.17 -1.77
C GLN A 46 18.14 -13.81 -1.10
N GLY A 47 17.56 -12.77 -1.69
CA GLY A 47 17.60 -11.42 -1.11
C GLY A 47 17.00 -11.39 0.28
N GLU A 48 17.55 -10.54 1.15
CA GLU A 48 17.02 -10.35 2.50
C GLU A 48 15.55 -9.91 2.45
N ALA A 49 14.76 -10.37 3.42
CA ALA A 49 13.39 -9.88 3.59
C ALA A 49 13.43 -8.37 3.82
N GLY A 50 12.61 -7.61 3.10
CA GLY A 50 12.48 -6.17 3.33
C GLY A 50 12.09 -5.89 4.78
N GLN A 51 12.62 -4.80 5.35
CA GLN A 51 12.22 -4.38 6.70
C GLN A 51 10.71 -4.15 6.73
N GLN A 52 10.06 -4.60 7.82
CA GLN A 52 8.67 -4.27 8.08
C GLN A 52 8.53 -2.75 8.14
N GLY A 53 7.57 -2.18 7.40
CA GLY A 53 7.29 -0.75 7.48
C GLY A 53 6.89 -0.35 8.91
N PRO A 54 7.05 0.94 9.30
CA PRO A 54 6.59 1.39 10.59
C PRO A 54 5.08 1.14 10.72
N GLU A 55 4.63 0.80 11.92
CA GLU A 55 3.21 0.65 12.23
C GLU A 55 2.53 2.01 12.06
N GLY A 56 1.48 2.08 11.25
CA GLY A 56 0.68 3.30 11.11
C GLY A 56 -0.03 3.60 12.43
N THR A 57 0.34 4.68 13.11
CA THR A 57 -0.30 5.10 14.35
C THR A 57 -1.44 6.07 14.06
N GLU A 58 -2.59 5.57 13.59
CA GLU A 58 -3.81 6.37 13.67
C GLU A 58 -4.13 6.59 15.16
N ASN A 59 -4.09 7.85 15.63
CA ASN A 59 -4.46 8.18 16.99
C ASN A 59 -5.98 8.33 17.06
N VAL A 60 -6.66 7.29 17.55
CA VAL A 60 -8.11 7.31 17.78
C VAL A 60 -8.40 7.59 19.25
N THR A 61 -9.07 8.72 19.52
CA THR A 61 -9.48 9.14 20.86
C THR A 61 -10.99 9.04 21.00
N TYR A 62 -11.45 8.37 22.06
CA TYR A 62 -12.87 8.22 22.38
C TYR A 62 -13.23 8.99 23.65
N SER A 63 -14.32 9.75 23.62
CA SER A 63 -14.89 10.31 24.84
C SER A 63 -15.64 9.22 25.64
N PRO A 64 -15.85 9.43 26.96
CA PRO A 64 -16.93 8.73 27.67
C PRO A 64 -18.31 9.14 27.10
N TRP A 65 -19.36 8.41 27.48
CA TRP A 65 -20.73 8.87 27.26
C TRP A 65 -21.02 10.05 28.18
N ILE A 66 -21.36 11.19 27.61
CA ILE A 66 -21.67 12.45 28.28
C ILE A 66 -23.19 12.59 28.32
N VAL A 67 -23.76 12.79 29.50
CA VAL A 67 -25.21 12.96 29.67
C VAL A 67 -25.66 14.26 28.99
N SER A 68 -26.85 14.25 28.41
CA SER A 68 -27.44 15.42 27.79
C SER A 68 -27.74 16.52 28.81
N ASP A 69 -27.34 17.75 28.49
CA ASP A 69 -27.74 18.95 29.23
C ASP A 69 -28.94 19.66 28.58
N PHE A 70 -29.65 18.99 27.66
CA PHE A 70 -30.87 19.56 27.10
C PHE A 70 -31.98 19.68 28.17
N PRO A 71 -32.77 20.76 28.15
CA PRO A 71 -33.95 20.84 28.99
C PRO A 71 -34.97 19.78 28.58
N ASN A 72 -35.65 19.22 29.58
CA ASN A 72 -36.80 18.34 29.38
C ASN A 72 -38.01 18.94 30.14
N PRO A 73 -39.03 19.47 29.44
CA PRO A 73 -39.26 19.39 27.99
C PRO A 73 -38.43 20.38 27.16
N LEU A 74 -38.25 20.09 25.86
CA LEU A 74 -37.73 21.03 24.88
C LEU A 74 -38.80 22.07 24.56
N THR A 75 -38.54 23.34 24.89
CA THR A 75 -39.52 24.45 24.75
C THR A 75 -39.21 25.37 23.57
N GLN A 76 -38.04 25.24 22.95
CA GLN A 76 -37.59 26.09 21.85
C GLN A 76 -37.40 25.24 20.59
N GLU A 77 -37.66 25.84 19.42
CA GLU A 77 -37.46 25.20 18.12
C GLU A 77 -36.01 24.75 17.93
N VAL A 78 -35.06 25.55 18.40
CA VAL A 78 -33.63 25.21 18.36
C VAL A 78 -33.07 25.33 19.76
N THR A 79 -32.50 24.25 20.28
CA THR A 79 -31.78 24.24 21.56
C THR A 79 -30.38 23.70 21.34
N ARG A 80 -29.39 24.24 22.07
CA ARG A 80 -28.00 23.79 22.03
C ARG A 80 -27.44 23.63 23.43
N PHE A 81 -26.48 22.73 23.57
CA PHE A 81 -25.58 22.68 24.72
C PHE A 81 -24.16 22.33 24.25
N THR A 82 -23.17 22.66 25.07
CA THR A 82 -21.75 22.47 24.76
C THR A 82 -21.20 21.27 25.51
N ILE A 83 -20.38 20.47 24.83
CA ILE A 83 -19.56 19.42 25.39
C ILE A 83 -18.11 19.88 25.34
N GLU A 84 -17.45 19.83 26.49
CA GLU A 84 -16.00 20.03 26.58
C GLU A 84 -15.27 18.83 25.95
N ALA A 85 -14.37 19.12 25.03
CA ALA A 85 -13.61 18.13 24.27
C ALA A 85 -12.14 18.59 24.18
N PRO A 86 -11.36 18.55 25.28
CA PRO A 86 -10.01 19.13 25.32
C PRO A 86 -9.03 18.52 24.31
N ASP A 87 -9.27 17.27 23.89
CA ASP A 87 -8.46 16.58 22.88
C ASP A 87 -8.81 16.98 21.43
N LEU A 88 -9.84 17.80 21.23
CA LEU A 88 -10.20 18.36 19.93
C LEU A 88 -9.26 19.51 19.58
N THR A 89 -8.15 19.16 18.95
CA THR A 89 -7.14 20.13 18.51
C THR A 89 -7.50 20.78 17.17
N GLN A 90 -6.83 21.89 16.84
CA GLN A 90 -6.94 22.49 15.51
C GLN A 90 -6.53 21.54 14.39
N GLY A 91 -5.51 20.69 14.60
CA GLY A 91 -5.07 19.71 13.60
C GLY A 91 -6.17 18.71 13.24
N ILE A 92 -6.93 18.24 14.24
CA ILE A 92 -8.09 17.36 14.03
C ILE A 92 -9.21 18.10 13.29
N MET A 93 -9.40 19.40 13.53
CA MET A 93 -10.39 20.20 12.79
C MET A 93 -10.01 20.38 11.32
N ASP A 94 -8.70 20.56 11.03
CA ASP A 94 -8.22 20.86 9.69
C ASP A 94 -8.09 19.59 8.82
N ASN A 95 -7.60 18.49 9.41
CA ASN A 95 -7.23 17.27 8.68
C ASN A 95 -7.85 15.98 9.23
N GLY A 96 -8.42 16.01 10.44
CA GLY A 96 -8.91 14.82 11.12
C GLY A 96 -10.34 14.42 10.75
N ILE A 97 -10.79 13.33 11.35
CA ILE A 97 -12.18 12.87 11.31
C ILE A 97 -12.80 13.04 12.69
N ILE A 98 -13.95 13.69 12.73
CA ILE A 98 -14.74 13.86 13.95
C ILE A 98 -16.08 13.17 13.75
N LEU A 99 -16.35 12.16 14.57
CA LEU A 99 -17.62 11.44 14.59
C LEU A 99 -18.32 11.70 15.91
N VAL A 100 -19.60 12.01 15.86
CA VAL A 100 -20.42 12.26 17.05
C VAL A 100 -21.59 11.29 17.05
N PHE A 101 -21.85 10.70 18.21
CA PHE A 101 -22.89 9.71 18.42
C PHE A 101 -23.80 10.15 19.55
N GLY A 102 -25.09 9.88 19.40
CA GLY A 102 -26.10 9.98 20.45
C GLY A 102 -26.59 8.60 20.87
N ARG A 103 -27.12 8.48 22.08
CA ARG A 103 -27.67 7.24 22.62
C ARG A 103 -29.00 7.48 23.33
N ASP A 104 -29.92 6.54 23.14
CA ASP A 104 -31.22 6.42 23.84
C ASP A 104 -31.54 4.95 24.09
N ASN A 105 -31.96 4.60 25.32
CA ASN A 105 -32.47 3.27 25.70
C ASN A 105 -31.72 2.04 25.10
N GLY A 106 -30.40 2.17 24.90
CA GLY A 106 -29.54 1.13 24.33
C GLY A 106 -29.24 1.26 22.83
N GLY A 107 -30.02 2.04 22.08
CA GLY A 107 -29.74 2.41 20.70
C GLY A 107 -28.63 3.46 20.60
N VAL A 108 -27.74 3.33 19.61
CA VAL A 108 -26.66 4.27 19.32
C VAL A 108 -26.82 4.78 17.90
N TYR A 109 -26.76 6.10 17.73
CA TYR A 109 -27.04 6.78 16.48
C TYR A 109 -25.89 7.73 16.15
N GLN A 110 -25.36 7.67 14.94
CA GLN A 110 -24.41 8.66 14.45
C GLN A 110 -25.16 9.96 14.12
N LEU A 111 -24.61 11.11 14.52
CA LEU A 111 -25.13 12.42 14.13
C LEU A 111 -24.51 12.85 12.78
N PRO A 112 -25.27 13.58 11.95
CA PRO A 112 -26.64 14.04 12.18
C PRO A 112 -27.69 12.92 12.05
N VAL A 113 -28.79 13.01 12.82
CA VAL A 113 -29.89 12.02 12.79
C VAL A 113 -31.25 12.69 12.93
N TYR A 114 -32.26 12.13 12.29
CA TYR A 114 -33.65 12.57 12.37
C TYR A 114 -34.55 11.49 13.01
N PHE A 115 -35.32 11.87 14.02
CA PHE A 115 -36.28 11.02 14.70
C PHE A 115 -37.72 11.44 14.39
N SER A 116 -38.34 10.75 13.43
CA SER A 116 -39.76 10.94 13.09
C SER A 116 -40.71 10.50 14.21
N SER A 117 -40.34 9.45 14.96
CA SER A 117 -41.13 8.91 16.08
C SER A 117 -41.17 9.82 17.31
N SER A 118 -40.28 10.82 17.39
CA SER A 118 -40.15 11.74 18.53
C SER A 118 -40.66 13.15 18.19
N ASN A 119 -41.78 13.23 17.49
CA ASN A 119 -42.37 14.45 16.91
C ASN A 119 -41.39 15.27 16.05
N GLY A 120 -40.50 14.58 15.33
CA GLY A 120 -39.58 15.21 14.39
C GLY A 120 -38.49 16.02 15.08
N GLN A 121 -37.52 15.32 15.66
CA GLN A 121 -36.30 15.92 16.20
C GLN A 121 -35.12 15.67 15.27
N ILE A 122 -34.38 16.72 14.94
CA ILE A 122 -33.13 16.65 14.18
C ILE A 122 -31.99 16.96 15.14
N TYR A 123 -31.08 16.01 15.31
CA TYR A 123 -29.86 16.20 16.09
C TYR A 123 -28.68 16.42 15.17
N THR A 124 -27.94 17.50 15.42
CA THR A 124 -26.70 17.85 14.71
C THR A 124 -25.62 18.27 15.69
N TYR A 125 -24.41 18.46 15.19
CA TYR A 125 -23.33 19.06 15.94
C TYR A 125 -22.58 20.09 15.11
N ALA A 126 -21.91 21.00 15.79
CA ALA A 126 -21.02 22.00 15.20
C ALA A 126 -19.78 22.17 16.10
N ILE A 127 -18.68 22.58 15.48
CA ILE A 127 -17.40 22.84 16.15
C ILE A 127 -16.93 24.19 15.63
N ASP A 128 -17.04 25.22 16.46
CA ASP A 128 -16.66 26.59 16.11
C ASP A 128 -15.22 26.90 16.58
N THR A 129 -14.78 26.25 17.65
CA THR A 129 -13.44 26.43 18.24
C THR A 129 -12.86 25.09 18.67
N PRO A 130 -11.53 24.92 18.64
CA PRO A 130 -10.87 23.78 19.28
C PRO A 130 -11.27 23.65 20.76
N GLY A 131 -11.26 22.43 21.27
CA GLY A 131 -11.55 22.13 22.67
C GLY A 131 -13.03 21.96 23.01
N ALA A 132 -13.96 22.26 22.10
CA ALA A 132 -15.39 22.19 22.39
C ALA A 132 -16.25 21.80 21.19
N LEU A 133 -17.39 21.18 21.48
CA LEU A 133 -18.38 20.69 20.54
C LEU A 133 -19.75 21.21 20.97
N SER A 134 -20.53 21.80 20.06
CA SER A 134 -21.94 22.13 20.32
C SER A 134 -22.84 21.03 19.78
N ILE A 135 -23.70 20.45 20.62
CA ILE A 135 -24.81 19.60 20.19
C ILE A 135 -26.05 20.48 20.01
N GLN A 136 -26.76 20.28 18.90
CA GLN A 136 -28.00 20.99 18.60
C GLN A 136 -29.14 20.01 18.40
N VAL A 137 -30.31 20.34 18.94
CA VAL A 137 -31.58 19.73 18.56
C VAL A 137 -32.46 20.80 17.90
N THR A 138 -33.04 20.45 16.76
CA THR A 138 -34.05 21.24 16.07
C THR A 138 -35.38 20.46 16.06
N LEU A 139 -36.43 21.10 16.56
CA LEU A 139 -37.79 20.58 16.56
C LEU A 139 -38.50 20.96 15.26
N THR A 140 -39.19 20.02 14.64
CA THR A 140 -40.13 20.33 13.54
C THR A 140 -41.57 20.51 14.02
N LEU A 141 -41.88 20.05 15.25
CA LEU A 141 -43.18 20.21 15.93
C LEU A 141 -42.95 20.54 17.41
N LEU A 142 -43.86 21.29 18.03
CA LEU A 142 -43.66 21.82 19.39
C LEU A 142 -43.85 20.75 20.49
N ALA A 143 -42.76 20.58 21.25
CA ALA A 143 -42.58 19.91 22.54
C ALA A 143 -42.58 18.37 22.62
N PRO A 144 -41.63 17.69 21.96
CA PRO A 144 -41.21 16.35 22.38
C PRO A 144 -40.12 16.38 23.46
N VAL A 145 -40.12 15.36 24.31
CA VAL A 145 -39.00 14.99 25.22
C VAL A 145 -37.76 14.74 24.36
N PRO A 146 -36.54 15.19 24.75
CA PRO A 146 -35.32 14.87 24.02
C PRO A 146 -35.26 13.37 23.70
N ALA A 147 -35.09 13.01 22.43
CA ALA A 147 -35.04 11.62 21.99
C ALA A 147 -33.69 10.94 22.30
N LEU A 148 -32.68 11.68 22.74
CA LEU A 148 -31.34 11.20 23.06
C LEU A 148 -30.94 11.68 24.46
N ASP A 149 -30.37 10.77 25.26
CA ASP A 149 -30.03 11.01 26.66
C ASP A 149 -28.53 11.24 26.90
N SER A 150 -27.69 10.77 25.98
CA SER A 150 -26.23 10.91 26.10
C SER A 150 -25.53 10.94 24.74
N TYR A 151 -24.31 11.47 24.73
CA TYR A 151 -23.51 11.70 23.54
C TYR A 151 -22.08 11.22 23.73
N ARG A 152 -21.42 10.88 22.63
CA ARG A 152 -20.01 10.51 22.59
C ARG A 152 -19.39 11.04 21.32
N TYR A 153 -18.16 11.54 21.40
CA TYR A 153 -17.37 11.87 20.22
C TYR A 153 -16.20 10.89 20.05
N VAL A 154 -15.79 10.73 18.80
CA VAL A 154 -14.58 10.00 18.39
C VAL A 154 -13.77 10.94 17.52
N LEU A 155 -12.52 11.14 17.90
CA LEU A 155 -11.56 11.95 17.17
C LEU A 155 -10.53 11.01 16.55
N ILE A 156 -10.31 11.15 15.26
CA ILE A 156 -9.27 10.44 14.54
C ILE A 156 -8.35 11.51 13.99
N ASP A 157 -7.14 11.55 14.50
CA ASP A 157 -6.07 12.39 13.97
C ASP A 157 -5.51 11.78 12.69
N GLU A 158 -4.88 12.58 11.83
CA GLU A 158 -4.31 12.15 10.54
C GLU A 158 -3.17 11.12 10.64
N GLY A 159 -2.87 10.66 11.86
CA GLY A 159 -1.69 9.87 12.19
C GLY A 159 -0.42 10.70 11.97
N ALA A 160 0.74 10.16 12.34
CA ALA A 160 1.97 10.75 11.85
C ALA A 160 1.91 10.74 10.31
N PRO A 161 2.30 11.83 9.61
CA PRO A 161 2.27 11.86 8.16
C PRO A 161 3.02 10.64 7.65
N ASP A 162 2.31 9.80 6.90
CA ASP A 162 2.79 8.55 6.37
C ASP A 162 3.81 8.85 5.26
N THR A 163 4.98 9.35 5.66
CA THR A 163 6.10 9.69 4.79
C THR A 163 6.88 8.45 4.36
N THR A 164 6.43 7.24 4.75
CA THR A 164 7.19 6.01 4.48
C THR A 164 6.35 4.79 4.04
N GLY A 165 5.02 4.93 3.87
CA GLY A 165 4.11 3.84 3.45
C GLY A 165 4.34 3.21 2.06
N LYS A 166 5.29 3.72 1.28
CA LYS A 166 6.01 2.95 0.26
C LYS A 166 7.47 3.27 0.47
N SER A 167 8.31 2.23 0.59
CA SER A 167 9.76 2.31 0.72
C SER A 167 10.26 3.63 0.17
N ALA A 168 10.68 4.55 1.05
CA ALA A 168 11.21 5.84 0.61
C ALA A 168 12.14 5.53 -0.57
N LYS A 169 11.80 6.01 -1.76
CA LYS A 169 12.53 5.67 -2.99
C LYS A 169 13.97 6.05 -2.72
N LEU A 170 14.81 5.06 -2.39
CA LEU A 170 16.17 5.32 -1.95
C LEU A 170 16.85 6.02 -3.12
N ASP A 171 17.26 7.26 -2.90
CA ASP A 171 17.85 8.07 -3.95
C ASP A 171 19.29 7.63 -4.17
N TYR A 172 19.46 6.58 -4.97
CA TYR A 172 20.76 6.00 -5.28
C TYR A 172 21.73 6.99 -5.94
N SER A 173 21.24 8.12 -6.47
CA SER A 173 22.10 9.17 -7.05
C SER A 173 22.93 9.91 -5.99
N LYS A 174 22.57 9.78 -4.72
CA LYS A 174 23.27 10.41 -3.58
C LYS A 174 24.18 9.46 -2.81
N MET A 175 24.24 8.18 -3.20
CA MET A 175 25.10 7.19 -2.57
C MET A 175 26.41 7.04 -3.34
N THR A 176 27.49 6.80 -2.61
CA THR A 176 28.78 6.46 -3.21
C THR A 176 28.78 5.04 -3.77
N TYR A 177 29.65 4.75 -4.72
CA TYR A 177 29.79 3.42 -5.30
C TYR A 177 30.08 2.34 -4.25
N SER A 178 30.83 2.66 -3.19
CA SER A 178 31.12 1.71 -2.10
C SER A 178 29.89 1.40 -1.24
N GLU A 179 29.06 2.40 -0.98
CA GLU A 179 27.80 2.21 -0.24
C GLU A 179 26.80 1.40 -1.07
N ILE A 180 26.76 1.61 -2.39
CA ILE A 180 25.97 0.79 -3.31
C ILE A 180 26.48 -0.66 -3.34
N LYS A 181 27.80 -0.89 -3.40
CA LYS A 181 28.36 -2.25 -3.35
C LYS A 181 28.02 -2.97 -2.04
N THR A 182 28.05 -2.24 -0.92
CA THR A 182 27.67 -2.79 0.38
C THR A 182 26.17 -3.09 0.43
N LEU A 183 25.33 -2.14 -0.03
CA LEU A 183 23.88 -2.26 -0.02
C LEU A 183 23.38 -3.44 -0.87
N PHE A 184 24.01 -3.68 -2.03
CA PHE A 184 23.63 -4.75 -2.95
C PHE A 184 24.54 -5.98 -2.88
N ASN A 185 25.45 -6.01 -1.90
CA ASN A 185 26.41 -7.09 -1.68
C ASN A 185 27.20 -7.46 -2.95
N ILE A 186 27.60 -6.45 -3.74
CA ILE A 186 28.35 -6.60 -4.99
C ILE A 186 29.82 -6.84 -4.64
N LYS A 187 30.38 -7.97 -5.10
CA LYS A 187 31.81 -8.30 -4.96
C LYS A 187 32.66 -7.42 -5.88
N ASP A 188 33.89 -7.14 -5.43
CA ASP A 188 34.90 -6.38 -6.18
C ASP A 188 35.35 -7.07 -7.48
#